data_AF-A0A928ZC80-F1
#
_entry.id   AF-A0A928ZC80-F1
#
_cell.length_a   1.000
_cell.length_b   1.000
_cell.length_c   1.000
_cell.angle_alpha   90.00
_cell.angle_beta   90.00
_cell.angle_gamma   90.00
#
_symmetry.space_group_name_H-M   'P 1'
#
loop_
_entity.id
_entity.type
_entity.pdbx_description
1 polymer ?
#
loop_
_entity_poly.entity_id
_entity_poly.type
_entity_poly.pdbx_seq_one_letter_code
_entity_poly.pdbx_strand_id
1 'polypeptide(L)' 'MRNTNIESSIIHAVWSSVETINKKALLQLNDNDLIEQIIKQIERNSAFKLHDRQSLMDYISSKVRLIRDIAEF' A
#
# COMPACT_ATOMS: atom_id res chain seq x y z
N MET A 1 -19.32 -6.66 -13.22
CA MET A 1 -17.89 -6.43 -12.95
C MET A 1 -17.76 -5.05 -12.36
N ARG A 2 -17.39 -4.91 -11.08
CA ARG A 2 -17.29 -3.60 -10.43
C ARG A 2 -15.96 -3.00 -10.85
N ASN A 3 -15.98 -2.09 -11.84
CA ASN A 3 -14.83 -1.23 -12.12
C ASN A 3 -14.70 -0.29 -10.93
N THR A 4 -13.93 -0.69 -9.91
CA THR A 4 -13.47 0.22 -8.88
C THR A 4 -12.43 1.11 -9.55
N ASN A 5 -12.88 2.29 -10.00
CA ASN A 5 -11.97 3.34 -10.42
C ASN A 5 -11.16 3.72 -9.17
N ILE A 6 -9.95 3.15 -9.06
CA ILE A 6 -9.06 3.45 -7.95
C ILE A 6 -8.68 4.91 -8.11
N GLU A 7 -9.02 5.72 -7.12
CA GLU A 7 -8.69 7.13 -7.17
C GLU A 7 -7.18 7.31 -7.31
N SER A 8 -6.76 8.25 -8.16
CA SER A 8 -5.35 8.56 -8.37
C SER A 8 -4.63 8.89 -7.04
N SER A 9 -5.35 9.52 -6.11
CA SER A 9 -4.90 9.79 -4.73
C SER A 9 -4.43 8.52 -3.99
N ILE A 10 -5.17 7.41 -4.13
CA ILE A 10 -4.85 6.12 -3.49
C ILE A 10 -3.56 5.55 -4.10
N ILE A 11 -3.44 5.58 -5.43
CA ILE A 11 -2.24 5.10 -6.13
C ILE A 11 -1.01 5.89 -5.68
N HIS A 12 -1.08 7.21 -5.71
CA HIS A 12 0.02 8.08 -5.29
C HIS A 12 0.38 7.90 -3.82
N ALA A 13 -0.60 7.80 -2.93
CA ALA A 13 -0.37 7.59 -1.51
C ALA A 13 0.35 6.27 -1.24
N VAL A 14 -0.04 5.19 -1.92
CA VAL A 14 0.58 3.87 -1.78
C VAL A 14 2.03 3.88 -2.25
N TRP A 15 2.30 4.37 -3.45
CA TRP A 15 3.67 4.35 -3.97
C TRP A 15 4.61 5.29 -3.21
N SER A 16 4.14 6.48 -2.82
CA SER A 16 4.92 7.37 -1.96
C SER A 16 5.19 6.77 -0.58
N SER A 17 4.24 6.00 -0.03
CA SER A 17 4.46 5.25 1.21
C SER A 17 5.46 4.11 1.04
N VAL A 18 5.41 3.38 -0.08
CA VAL A 18 6.33 2.26 -0.34
C VAL A 18 7.77 2.76 -0.47
N GLU A 19 7.98 3.89 -1.16
CA GLU A 19 9.30 4.53 -1.32
C GLU A 19 9.94 4.96 0.01
N THR A 20 9.12 5.20 1.04
CA THR A 20 9.58 5.67 2.35
C THR A 20 9.77 4.54 3.38
N ILE A 21 9.30 3.32 3.10
CA ILE A 21 9.52 2.15 3.94
C ILE A 21 10.90 1.54 3.66
N ASN A 22 11.59 1.09 4.71
CA ASN A 22 12.86 0.40 4.57
C ASN A 22 12.72 -0.88 3.73
N LYS A 23 13.56 -1.06 2.71
CA LYS A 23 13.54 -2.24 1.83
C LYS A 23 13.57 -3.58 2.58
N LYS A 24 14.31 -3.70 3.68
CA LYS A 24 14.32 -4.94 4.50
C LYS A 24 12.95 -5.23 5.11
N ALA A 25 12.22 -4.21 5.54
CA ALA A 25 10.86 -4.38 6.05
C ALA A 25 9.90 -4.84 4.94
N LEU A 26 10.01 -4.28 3.73
CA LEU A 26 9.22 -4.70 2.57
C LEU A 26 9.41 -6.19 2.21
N LEU A 27 10.63 -6.72 2.42
CA LEU A 27 10.97 -8.11 2.08
C LEU A 27 10.70 -9.10 3.22
N GLN A 28 10.90 -8.70 4.48
CA GLN A 28 10.85 -9.61 5.64
C GLN A 28 9.45 -9.77 6.24
N LEU A 29 8.57 -8.79 6.07
CA LEU A 29 7.20 -8.91 6.56
C LEU A 29 6.42 -9.96 5.75
N ASN A 30 5.49 -10.65 6.40
CA ASN A 30 4.47 -11.40 5.67
C ASN A 30 3.49 -10.43 5.00
N ASP A 31 2.67 -10.93 4.08
CA ASP A 31 1.84 -10.07 3.24
C ASP A 31 0.84 -9.25 4.06
N ASN A 32 0.23 -9.82 5.09
CA ASN A 32 -0.72 -9.11 5.95
C ASN A 32 -0.03 -7.98 6.73
N ASP A 33 1.13 -8.25 7.32
CA ASP A 33 1.89 -7.26 8.07
C ASP A 33 2.42 -6.14 7.17
N LEU A 34 2.82 -6.48 5.94
CA LEU A 34 3.24 -5.51 4.94
C LEU A 34 2.09 -4.58 4.54
N ILE A 35 0.91 -5.15 4.24
CA ILE A 35 -0.29 -4.38 3.90
C ILE A 35 -0.65 -3.41 5.04
N GLU A 36 -0.70 -3.92 6.27
CA GLU A 36 -1.01 -3.10 7.45
C GLU A 36 0.05 -2.02 7.72
N GLN A 37 1.34 -2.31 7.47
CA GLN A 37 2.40 -1.31 7.61
C GLN A 37 2.20 -0.15 6.62
N ILE A 38 1.92 -0.45 5.35
CA ILE A 38 1.69 0.57 4.31
C ILE A 38 0.45 1.40 4.65
N ILE A 39 -0.65 0.77 5.08
CA ILE A 39 -1.87 1.47 5.47
C ILE A 39 -1.61 2.41 6.64
N LYS A 40 -0.94 1.94 7.71
CA LYS A 40 -0.61 2.78 8.86
C LYS A 40 0.26 3.97 8.48
N GLN A 41 1.16 3.82 7.52
CA GLN A 41 2.01 4.89 7.04
C GLN A 41 1.21 5.93 6.25
N ILE A 42 0.28 5.50 5.41
CA ILE A 42 -0.64 6.37 4.69
C ILE A 42 -1.55 7.12 5.67
N GLU A 43 -2.16 6.43 6.63
CA GLU A 43 -3.03 7.02 7.65
C GLU A 43 -2.30 8.04 8.54
N ARG A 44 -1.00 7.84 8.80
CA ARG A 44 -0.17 8.82 9.53
C ARG A 44 0.11 10.08 8.72
N ASN A 45 0.29 9.92 7.40
CA ASN A 45 0.67 11.01 6.51
C ASN A 45 -0.54 11.74 5.90
N SER A 46 -1.76 11.19 6.04
CA SER A 46 -2.96 11.73 5.42
C SER A 46 -4.23 11.30 6.15
N ALA A 47 -5.21 12.21 6.23
CA ALA A 47 -6.53 11.96 6.80
C ALA A 47 -7.45 11.18 5.82
N PHE A 48 -6.99 10.04 5.30
CA PHE A 48 -7.82 9.18 4.43
C PHE A 48 -9.04 8.68 5.20
N LYS A 49 -10.20 8.66 4.53
CA LYS A 49 -11.46 8.23 5.15
C LYS A 49 -11.51 6.71 5.25
N LEU A 50 -12.32 6.19 6.16
CA LEU A 50 -12.56 4.75 6.33
C LEU A 50 -13.00 4.02 5.04
N HIS A 51 -13.72 4.71 4.13
CA HIS A 51 -14.08 4.17 2.81
C HIS A 51 -12.87 3.94 1.89
N ASP A 52 -11.81 4.71 2.09
CA ASP A 52 -10.58 4.60 1.31
C ASP A 52 -9.70 3.47 1.84
N ARG A 53 -9.85 3.10 3.13
CA ARG A 53 -9.08 2.00 3.76
C ARG A 53 -9.31 0.66 3.09
N GLN A 54 -10.56 0.30 2.76
CA GLN A 54 -10.82 -0.97 2.05
C GLN A 54 -10.22 -0.94 0.63
N SER A 55 -10.36 0.19 -0.08
CA SER A 55 -9.79 0.37 -1.42
C SER A 55 -8.25 0.31 -1.39
N LEU A 56 -7.62 0.86 -0.34
CA LEU A 56 -6.19 0.74 -0.06
C LEU A 56 -5.81 -0.72 0.17
N MET A 57 -6.51 -1.43 1.05
CA MET A 57 -6.27 -2.85 1.33
C MET A 57 -6.33 -3.68 0.04
N ASP A 58 -7.40 -3.54 -0.75
CA ASP A 58 -7.60 -4.29 -1.98
C ASP A 58 -6.50 -3.97 -3.00
N TYR A 59 -6.16 -2.68 -3.15
CA TYR A 59 -5.11 -2.26 -4.07
C TYR A 59 -3.73 -2.78 -3.66
N ILE A 60 -3.32 -2.57 -2.41
CA ILE A 60 -2.01 -3.00 -1.89
C ILE A 60 -1.90 -4.53 -1.97
N SER A 61 -2.95 -5.26 -1.58
CA SER A 61 -3.00 -6.73 -1.68
C SER A 61 -2.74 -7.19 -3.13
N SER A 62 -3.32 -6.50 -4.12
CA SER A 62 -3.10 -6.80 -5.54
C SER A 62 -1.71 -6.43 -6.07
N LYS A 63 -0.87 -5.76 -5.25
CA LYS A 63 0.45 -5.22 -5.62
C LYS A 63 1.58 -5.72 -4.73
N VAL A 64 1.32 -6.54 -3.72
CA VAL A 64 2.35 -7.08 -2.80
C VAL A 64 3.55 -7.65 -3.54
N ARG A 65 3.31 -8.48 -4.57
CA ARG A 65 4.40 -9.06 -5.36
C ARG A 65 5.26 -7.98 -6.03
N LEU A 66 4.63 -7.00 -6.67
CA LEU A 66 5.35 -5.89 -7.31
C LEU A 66 6.13 -5.03 -6.31
N ILE A 67 5.56 -4.80 -5.12
CA ILE A 67 6.25 -4.07 -4.04
C ILE A 67 7.52 -4.82 -3.63
N ARG A 68 7.46 -6.15 -3.50
CA ARG A 68 8.65 -6.99 -3.21
C ARG A 68 9.65 -6.94 -4.36
N ASP A 69 9.20 -7.12 -5.60
CA ASP A 69 10.06 -7.09 -6.79
C ASP A 69 10.85 -5.76 -6.88
N ILE A 70 10.22 -4.63 -6.55
CA ILE A 70 10.87 -3.31 -6.52
C ILE A 70 11.86 -3.18 -5.34
N ALA A 71 11.56 -3.79 -4.20
CA ALA A 71 12.44 -3.73 -3.03
C ALA A 71 13.72 -4.58 -3.18
N GLU A 72 13.70 -5.58 -4.06
CA GLU A 72 14.86 -6.40 -4.42
C GLU A 72 15.84 -5.70 -5.39
N PHE A 73 15.36 -4.68 -6.11
CA PHE A 73 16.16 -3.87 -7.04
C PHE A 73 16.86 -2.71 -6.32
#